data_AF-A0A962YG84-F1
#
_entry.id   AF-A0A962YG84-F1
#
_cell.length_a   1.000
_cell.length_b   1.000
_cell.length_c   1.000
_cell.angle_alpha   90.00
_cell.angle_beta   90.00
_cell.angle_gamma   90.00
#
_symmetry.space_group_name_H-M   'P 1'
#
loop_
_entity.id
_entity.type
_entity.pdbx_description
1 polymer ?
#
loop_
_entity_poly.entity_id
_entity_poly.type
_entity_poly.pdbx_seq_one_letter_code
_entity_poly.pdbx_strand_id
1 'polypeptide(L)'
;MSNDHTSLPQVAQAAWDAYLAMAQTKQQHFDYLQQLETKYQPYGQPSTAEQTHLQTLLQAHDAQVGVFRSALARLRIDDSKAYAELLKRLAADA
;
A
#
# COMPACT_ATOMS: atom_id res chain seq x y z
N MET A 1 2.24 -0.39 31.54
CA MET A 1 2.29 0.59 30.44
C MET A 1 1.16 0.23 29.49
N SER A 2 0.23 1.15 29.29
CA SER A 2 -1.08 0.90 28.68
C SER A 2 -0.95 0.56 27.20
N ASN A 3 -1.20 -0.69 26.83
CA ASN A 3 -1.46 -1.07 25.44
C ASN A 3 -2.94 -0.80 25.17
N ASP A 4 -3.27 0.45 24.87
CA ASP A 4 -4.57 0.75 24.26
C ASP A 4 -4.55 0.13 22.85
N HIS A 5 -5.05 -1.10 22.76
CA HIS A 5 -5.49 -1.68 21.50
C HIS A 5 -6.71 -0.89 21.04
N THR A 6 -6.49 0.30 20.47
CA THR A 6 -7.54 1.05 19.79
C THR A 6 -7.89 0.27 18.53
N SER A 7 -8.80 -0.70 18.68
CA SER A 7 -9.42 -1.37 17.54
C SER A 7 -10.04 -0.30 16.67
N LEU A 8 -9.66 -0.27 15.38
CA LEU A 8 -10.28 0.61 14.42
C LEU A 8 -11.80 0.34 14.39
N PRO A 9 -12.64 1.39 14.32
CA PRO A 9 -14.07 1.20 14.13
C PRO A 9 -14.33 0.33 12.89
N GLN A 10 -15.35 -0.53 12.93
CA GLN A 10 -15.67 -1.43 11.81
C GLN A 10 -15.87 -0.67 10.48
N VAL A 11 -16.41 0.56 10.53
CA VAL A 11 -16.57 1.43 9.35
C VAL A 11 -15.24 1.80 8.69
N ALA A 12 -14.12 1.80 9.43
CA ALA A 12 -12.79 2.07 8.91
C ALA A 12 -12.10 0.84 8.29
N GLN A 13 -12.66 -0.36 8.46
CA GLN A 13 -12.02 -1.61 8.02
C GLN A 13 -11.70 -1.62 6.52
N ALA A 14 -12.63 -1.16 5.68
CA ALA A 14 -12.41 -1.14 4.24
C ALA A 14 -11.24 -0.22 3.82
N ALA A 15 -11.06 0.91 4.50
CA ALA A 15 -9.94 1.81 4.24
C ALA A 15 -8.62 1.25 4.79
N TRP A 16 -8.67 0.53 5.91
CA TRP A 16 -7.52 -0.17 6.48
C TRP A 16 -7.04 -1.32 5.57
N ASP A 17 -7.96 -2.16 5.08
CA ASP A 17 -7.62 -3.26 4.18
C ASP A 17 -7.03 -2.74 2.86
N ALA A 18 -7.58 -1.64 2.32
CA ALA A 18 -7.04 -0.99 1.14
C ALA A 18 -5.63 -0.41 1.37
N TYR A 19 -5.34 0.13 2.56
CA TYR A 19 -4.00 0.55 2.93
C TYR A 19 -3.01 -0.62 2.96
N LEU A 20 -3.39 -1.74 3.58
CA LEU A 20 -2.56 -2.94 3.63
C LEU A 20 -2.27 -3.49 2.22
N ALA A 21 -3.27 -3.55 1.35
CA ALA A 21 -3.10 -3.96 -0.04
C ALA A 21 -2.17 -3.02 -0.83
N MET A 22 -2.29 -1.70 -0.60
CA MET A 22 -1.39 -0.70 -1.20
C MET A 22 0.06 -0.89 -0.70
N ALA A 23 0.26 -1.13 0.60
CA ALA A 23 1.58 -1.39 1.16
C ALA A 23 2.20 -2.69 0.61
N GLN A 24 1.41 -3.76 0.51
CA GLN A 24 1.85 -5.04 -0.04
C GLN A 24 2.29 -4.90 -1.51
N THR A 25 1.48 -4.26 -2.34
CA THR A 25 1.79 -4.07 -3.77
C THR A 25 3.02 -3.19 -3.99
N LYS A 26 3.21 -2.16 -3.15
CA LYS A 26 4.44 -1.36 -3.11
C LYS A 26 5.66 -2.25 -2.82
N GLN A 27 5.58 -3.08 -1.78
CA GLN A 27 6.68 -3.97 -1.41
C GLN A 27 7.03 -4.95 -2.53
N GLN A 28 6.02 -5.58 -3.14
CA GLN A 28 6.23 -6.51 -4.27
C GLN A 28 6.96 -5.85 -5.45
N HIS A 29 6.61 -4.61 -5.80
CA HIS A 29 7.31 -3.86 -6.84
C HIS A 29 8.78 -3.60 -6.47
N PHE A 30 9.05 -3.14 -5.25
CA PHE A 30 10.42 -2.87 -4.79
C PHE A 30 11.28 -4.14 -4.68
N ASP A 31 10.72 -5.23 -4.16
CA ASP A 31 11.41 -6.51 -4.07
C ASP A 31 11.83 -7.00 -5.45
N TYR A 32 10.94 -6.90 -6.44
CA TYR A 32 11.27 -7.30 -7.79
C TYR A 32 12.31 -6.38 -8.45
N LEU A 33 12.21 -5.07 -8.22
CA LEU A 33 13.23 -4.12 -8.67
C LEU A 33 14.61 -4.47 -8.10
N GLN A 34 14.71 -4.76 -6.81
CA GLN A 34 15.95 -5.15 -6.15
C GLN A 34 16.51 -6.47 -6.70
N GLN A 35 15.65 -7.44 -7.02
CA GLN A 35 16.05 -8.69 -7.66
C GLN A 35 16.66 -8.44 -9.04
N LEU A 36 16.06 -7.54 -9.85
CA LEU A 36 16.60 -7.16 -11.15
C LEU A 36 17.94 -6.44 -11.03
N GLU A 37 18.06 -5.49 -10.11
CA GLU A 37 19.32 -4.79 -9.84
C GLU A 37 20.43 -5.78 -9.44
N THR A 38 20.12 -6.75 -8.58
CA THR A 38 21.06 -7.79 -8.16
C THR A 38 21.47 -8.70 -9.32
N LYS A 39 20.50 -9.09 -10.17
CA LYS A 39 20.72 -10.01 -11.29
C LYS A 39 21.61 -9.41 -12.39
N TYR A 40 21.52 -8.10 -12.62
CA TYR A 40 22.18 -7.41 -13.73
C TYR A 40 23.35 -6.51 -13.31
N GLN A 41 23.81 -6.61 -12.06
CA GLN A 41 25.00 -5.93 -11.57
C GLN A 41 26.31 -6.63 -12.02
N PRO A 42 27.36 -5.89 -12.40
CA PRO A 42 27.38 -4.46 -12.76
C PRO A 42 27.01 -4.19 -14.23
N TYR A 43 26.84 -5.24 -15.05
CA TYR A 43 26.54 -5.13 -16.46
C TYR A 43 25.36 -6.02 -16.84
N GLY A 44 24.44 -5.47 -17.63
CA GLY A 44 23.27 -6.16 -18.14
C GLY A 44 22.03 -5.29 -18.12
N GLN A 45 20.96 -5.78 -18.71
CA GLN A 45 19.64 -5.13 -18.74
C GLN A 45 18.56 -6.19 -18.55
N PRO A 46 17.50 -5.89 -17.77
CA PRO A 46 16.31 -6.73 -17.73
C PRO A 46 15.76 -7.01 -19.11
N SER A 47 15.35 -8.25 -19.36
CA SER A 47 14.63 -8.64 -20.57
C SER A 47 13.30 -7.90 -20.70
N THR A 48 12.74 -7.87 -21.91
CA THR A 48 11.40 -7.29 -22.16
C THR A 48 10.32 -7.91 -21.26
N ALA A 49 10.41 -9.21 -20.99
CA ALA A 49 9.46 -9.91 -20.12
C ALA A 49 9.56 -9.42 -18.67
N GLU A 50 10.78 -9.20 -18.16
CA GLU A 50 11.01 -8.68 -16.81
C GLU A 50 10.59 -7.21 -16.67
N GLN A 51 10.87 -6.38 -17.69
CA GLN A 51 10.37 -5.00 -17.72
C GLN A 51 8.84 -4.95 -17.73
N THR A 52 8.21 -5.85 -18.48
CA THR A 52 6.74 -5.97 -18.54
C THR A 52 6.18 -6.41 -17.19
N HIS A 53 6.84 -7.35 -16.51
CA HIS A 53 6.43 -7.78 -15.17
C HIS A 53 6.54 -6.64 -14.16
N LEU A 54 7.67 -5.90 -14.15
CA LEU A 54 7.86 -4.73 -13.29
C LEU A 54 6.77 -3.68 -13.52
N GLN A 55 6.45 -3.39 -14.79
CA GLN A 55 5.38 -2.46 -15.14
C GLN A 55 4.00 -2.93 -14.66
N THR A 56 3.74 -4.25 -14.70
CA THR A 56 2.48 -4.84 -14.21
C THR A 56 2.36 -4.67 -12.69
N LEU A 57 3.45 -4.87 -11.95
CA LEU A 57 3.47 -4.65 -10.50
C LEU A 57 3.22 -3.17 -10.16
N LEU A 58 3.78 -2.24 -10.94
CA LEU A 58 3.54 -0.81 -10.77
C LEU A 58 2.07 -0.45 -11.03
N GLN A 59 1.47 -0.97 -12.10
CA GLN A 59 0.05 -0.76 -12.41
C GLN A 59 -0.86 -1.33 -11.31
N ALA A 60 -0.51 -2.48 -10.74
CA ALA A 60 -1.23 -3.05 -9.61
C ALA A 60 -1.16 -2.13 -8.37
N HIS A 61 0.02 -1.55 -8.08
CA HIS A 61 0.18 -0.58 -7.02
C HIS A 61 -0.68 0.68 -7.25
N ASP A 62 -0.64 1.25 -8.45
CA ASP A 62 -1.45 2.43 -8.81
C ASP A 62 -2.95 2.18 -8.62
N ALA A 63 -3.42 0.98 -8.99
CA ALA A 63 -4.80 0.57 -8.76
C ALA A 63 -5.14 0.54 -7.26
N GLN A 64 -4.28 -0.03 -6.42
CA GLN A 64 -4.49 -0.05 -4.96
C GLN A 64 -4.43 1.33 -4.32
N VAL A 65 -3.57 2.24 -4.82
CA VAL A 65 -3.59 3.65 -4.42
C VAL A 65 -4.95 4.28 -4.71
N GLY A 66 -5.54 4.00 -5.89
CA GLY A 66 -6.88 4.47 -6.25
C GLY A 66 -7.98 3.94 -5.32
N VAL A 67 -7.94 2.65 -4.99
CA VAL A 67 -8.87 2.01 -4.06
C VAL A 67 -8.76 2.64 -2.67
N PHE A 68 -7.54 2.75 -2.14
CA PHE A 68 -7.29 3.35 -0.82
C PHE A 68 -7.78 4.80 -0.75
N ARG A 69 -7.46 5.64 -1.76
CA ARG A 69 -7.93 7.02 -1.82
C ARG A 69 -9.46 7.11 -1.80
N SER A 70 -10.14 6.23 -2.53
CA SER A 70 -11.60 6.19 -2.60
C SER A 70 -12.22 5.76 -1.27
N ALA A 71 -11.68 4.69 -0.65
CA ALA A 71 -12.14 4.20 0.65
C ALA A 71 -11.92 5.25 1.76
N LEU A 72 -10.77 5.92 1.74
CA LEU A 72 -10.41 6.96 2.70
C LEU A 72 -11.31 8.20 2.54
N ALA A 73 -11.59 8.62 1.30
CA ALA A 73 -12.52 9.72 1.03
C ALA A 73 -13.95 9.39 1.47
N ARG A 74 -14.40 8.15 1.23
CA ARG A 74 -15.71 7.68 1.67
C ARG A 74 -15.82 7.67 3.19
N LEU A 75 -14.83 7.11 3.89
CA LEU A 75 -14.78 7.10 5.35
C LEU A 75 -14.86 8.51 5.94
N ARG A 76 -14.16 9.48 5.34
CA ARG A 76 -14.21 10.89 5.78
C ARG A 76 -15.63 11.49 5.73
N ILE A 77 -16.43 11.09 4.74
CA ILE A 77 -17.81 11.56 4.57
C ILE A 77 -18.75 10.84 5.53
N ASP A 78 -18.59 9.52 5.66
CA ASP A 78 -19.50 8.68 6.45
C ASP A 78 -19.26 8.82 7.96
N ASP A 79 -18.00 8.89 8.40
CA ASP A 79 -17.62 9.04 9.80
C ASP A 79 -16.26 9.74 9.95
N SER A 80 -16.32 11.05 10.22
CA SER A 80 -15.13 11.89 10.39
C SER A 80 -14.30 11.54 11.62
N LYS A 81 -14.88 10.93 12.67
CA LYS A 81 -14.14 10.47 13.84
C LYS A 81 -13.35 9.20 13.52
N ALA A 82 -14.00 8.22 12.90
CA ALA A 82 -13.32 7.00 12.45
C ALA A 82 -12.21 7.31 11.43
N TYR A 83 -12.44 8.29 10.55
CA TYR A 83 -11.41 8.82 9.67
C TYR A 83 -10.20 9.37 10.44
N ALA A 84 -10.41 10.21 11.45
CA ALA A 84 -9.33 10.77 12.26
C ALA A 84 -8.55 9.69 13.02
N GLU A 85 -9.23 8.68 13.57
CA GLU A 85 -8.58 7.55 14.23
C GLU A 85 -7.75 6.71 13.26
N LEU A 86 -8.27 6.46 12.05
CA LEU A 86 -7.48 5.80 11.00
C LEU A 86 -6.22 6.60 10.65
N LEU A 87 -6.32 7.92 10.48
CA LEU A 87 -5.14 8.75 10.18
C LEU A 87 -4.09 8.69 11.29
N LYS A 88 -4.49 8.72 12.57
CA LYS A 88 -3.57 8.55 13.70
C LYS A 88 -2.87 7.20 13.64
N ARG A 89 -3.60 6.13 13.30
CA ARG A 89 -3.04 4.80 13.15
C ARG A 89 -2.02 4.73 12.01
N LEU A 90 -2.38 5.24 10.84
CA LEU A 90 -1.48 5.28 9.68
C LEU A 90 -0.19 6.06 9.95
N ALA A 91 -0.27 7.14 10.74
CA ALA A 91 0.91 7.90 11.15
C ALA A 91 1.81 7.16 12.14
N ALA A 92 1.28 6.19 12.89
CA ALA A 92 2.05 5.35 13.80
C ALA A 92 2.70 4.14 13.09
N ASP A 93 2.14 3.71 11.96
CA ASP A 93 2.65 2.62 11.13
C ASP A 93 3.65 3.10 10.04
N ALA A 94 3.89 4.41 9.93
CA ALA A 94 4.82 5.05 8.98
C ALA A 94 6.23 5.22 9.55
#